data_AF-A0A271LGE9-F1
#
_entry.id   AF-A0A271LGE9-F1
#
_cell.length_a   1.000
_cell.length_b   1.000
_cell.length_c   1.000
_cell.angle_alpha   90.00
_cell.angle_beta   90.00
_cell.angle_gamma   90.00
#
_symmetry.space_group_name_H-M   'P 1'
#
loop_
_entity.id
_entity.type
_entity.pdbx_description
1 polymer ?
#
loop_
_entity_poly.entity_id
_entity_poly.type
_entity_poly.pdbx_seq_one_letter_code
_entity_poly.pdbx_strand_id
1 'polypeptide(L)' 'MEVQQNIRSAWAALKLVRMAFEQTCRPGLLPSAEAVLLLFGSEPVHEGEALAKAIIGTVERLAR' A
#
# COMPACT_ATOMS: atom_id res chain seq x y z
N MET A 1 24.02 -9.01 2.86
CA MET A 1 23.31 -8.61 4.10
C MET A 1 22.48 -7.34 3.92
N GLU A 2 23.01 -6.31 3.26
CA GLU A 2 22.33 -5.01 3.04
C GLU A 2 21.00 -5.11 2.27
N VAL A 3 20.95 -5.87 1.17
CA VAL A 3 19.73 -6.04 0.36
C VAL A 3 18.54 -6.54 1.17
N GLN A 4 18.76 -7.52 2.06
CA GLN A 4 17.71 -8.06 2.92
C GLN A 4 17.24 -7.05 3.97
N GLN A 5 18.15 -6.20 4.47
CA GLN A 5 17.76 -5.11 5.35
C GLN A 5 16.93 -4.06 4.62
N ASN A 6 17.30 -3.71 3.38
CA ASN A 6 16.56 -2.75 2.56
C ASN A 6 15.14 -3.25 2.26
N ILE A 7 14.98 -4.53 1.93
CA ILE A 7 13.66 -5.15 1.71
C ILE A 7 12.82 -5.11 2.99
N ARG A 8 13.41 -5.44 4.16
CA ARG A 8 12.70 -5.36 5.45
C ARG A 8 12.28 -3.94 5.78
N SER A 9 13.18 -2.97 5.61
CA SER A 9 12.87 -1.54 5.84
C SER A 9 11.77 -1.05 4.90
N ALA A 10 11.79 -1.46 3.63
CA ALA A 10 10.74 -1.11 2.67
C ALA A 10 9.38 -1.67 3.11
N TRP A 11 9.31 -2.94 3.50
CA TRP A 11 8.08 -3.53 4.02
C TRP A 11 7.59 -2.86 5.30
N ALA A 12 8.50 -2.52 6.22
CA ALA A 12 8.14 -1.83 7.46
C ALA A 12 7.54 -0.45 7.17
N ALA A 13 8.15 0.32 6.26
CA ALA A 13 7.65 1.62 5.85
C ALA A 13 6.26 1.51 5.20
N LEU A 14 6.07 0.58 4.26
CA LEU A 14 4.80 0.40 3.57
C LEU A 14 3.67 -0.05 4.52
N LYS A 15 3.96 -0.91 5.49
CA LYS A 15 3.00 -1.31 6.52
C LYS A 15 2.54 -0.13 7.39
N LEU A 16 3.44 0.80 7.71
CA LEU A 16 3.08 2.03 8.44
C LEU A 16 2.12 2.90 7.60
N VAL A 17 2.39 3.04 6.30
CA VAL A 17 1.51 3.79 5.39
C VAL A 17 0.16 3.12 5.24
N ARG A 18 0.12 1.80 5.03
CA ARG A 18 -1.14 1.02 5.00
C ARG A 18 -1.94 1.22 6.27
N MET A 19 -1.32 1.04 7.43
CA MET A 19 -1.99 1.23 8.72
C MET A 19 -2.60 2.62 8.83
N ALA A 20 -1.83 3.67 8.50
CA ALA A 20 -2.34 5.04 8.53
C ALA A 20 -3.50 5.25 7.55
N PHE A 21 -3.40 4.69 6.34
CA PHE A 21 -4.47 4.76 5.34
C PHE A 21 -5.74 4.06 5.82
N GLU A 22 -5.64 2.82 6.31
CA GLU A 22 -6.77 2.03 6.79
C GLU A 22 -7.43 2.62 8.04
N GLN A 23 -6.67 3.31 8.90
CA GLN A 23 -7.21 4.02 10.08
C GLN A 23 -7.95 5.32 9.72
N THR A 24 -7.57 5.99 8.64
CA THR A 24 -8.07 7.32 8.28
C THR A 24 -9.11 7.30 7.17
N CYS A 25 -9.04 6.31 6.28
CA CYS A 25 -9.89 6.21 5.11
C CYS A 25 -11.03 5.21 5.33
N ARG A 26 -12.09 5.31 4.52
CA ARG A 26 -13.21 4.36 4.58
C ARG A 26 -12.75 2.94 4.19
N PRO A 27 -13.30 1.88 4.82
CA PRO A 27 -13.03 0.50 4.43
C PRO A 27 -13.32 0.25 2.95
N GLY A 28 -12.51 -0.61 2.33
CA GLY A 28 -12.66 -1.00 0.92
C GLY A 28 -11.99 -0.08 -0.10
N LEU A 29 -11.33 1.01 0.33
CA LEU A 29 -10.57 1.89 -0.56
C LEU A 29 -9.18 1.34 -0.93
N LEU A 30 -8.65 0.42 -0.13
CA LEU A 30 -7.38 -0.27 -0.37
C LEU A 30 -7.63 -1.78 -0.45
N PRO A 31 -7.09 -2.50 -1.46
CA PRO A 31 -7.16 -3.95 -1.50
C PRO A 31 -6.46 -4.59 -0.29
N SER A 32 -6.94 -5.75 0.16
CA SER A 32 -6.26 -6.54 1.20
C SER A 32 -4.87 -6.98 0.74
N ALA A 33 -3.99 -7.38 1.66
CA ALA A 33 -2.65 -7.86 1.31
C ALA A 33 -2.71 -9.08 0.36
N GLU A 34 -3.67 -9.98 0.55
CA GLU A 34 -3.91 -11.13 -0.34
C GLU A 34 -4.36 -10.67 -1.73
N ALA A 35 -5.23 -9.67 -1.81
CA ALA A 35 -5.64 -9.10 -3.09
C ALA A 35 -4.46 -8.38 -3.78
N VAL A 36 -3.59 -7.70 -3.03
CA VAL A 36 -2.38 -7.09 -3.59
C VAL A 36 -1.46 -8.14 -4.18
N LEU A 37 -1.25 -9.25 -3.47
CA LEU A 37 -0.44 -10.37 -3.97
C LEU A 37 -0.97 -10.93 -5.30
N LEU A 38 -2.29 -11.09 -5.41
CA LEU A 38 -2.94 -11.63 -6.61
C LEU A 38 -2.97 -10.63 -7.78
N LEU A 39 -3.17 -9.34 -7.50
CA LEU A 39 -3.39 -8.32 -8.51
C LEU A 39 -2.10 -7.65 -9.00
N PHE A 40 -1.09 -7.55 -8.13
CA PHE A 40 0.13 -6.77 -8.39
C PHE A 40 1.39 -7.62 -8.22
N GLY A 41 1.51 -8.40 -7.15
CA GLY A 41 2.67 -9.27 -6.90
C GLY A 41 3.18 -9.23 -5.46
N SER A 42 4.27 -9.95 -5.19
CA SER A 42 4.77 -10.21 -3.82
C SER A 42 5.90 -9.30 -3.34
N GLU A 43 6.48 -8.46 -4.19
CA GLU A 43 7.54 -7.52 -3.81
C GLU A 43 7.00 -6.21 -3.19
N PRO A 44 7.79 -5.49 -2.35
CA PRO A 44 7.37 -4.22 -1.74
C PRO A 44 6.78 -3.20 -2.72
N VAL A 45 7.33 -3.13 -3.94
CA VAL A 45 6.86 -2.19 -4.96
C VAL A 45 5.38 -2.40 -5.31
N HIS A 46 4.87 -3.63 -5.25
CA HIS A 46 3.48 -3.96 -5.56
C HIS A 46 2.51 -3.46 -4.47
N GLU A 47 2.92 -3.55 -3.20
CA GLU A 47 2.20 -2.94 -2.09
C GLU A 47 2.22 -1.40 -2.20
N GLY A 48 3.37 -0.83 -2.60
CA GLY A 48 3.49 0.59 -2.91
C GLY A 48 2.55 1.04 -4.04
N GLU A 49 2.44 0.25 -5.10
CA GLU A 49 1.54 0.54 -6.22
C GLU A 49 0.06 0.53 -5.79
N ALA A 50 -0.35 -0.46 -5.00
CA ALA A 50 -1.71 -0.54 -4.48
C ALA A 50 -2.05 0.67 -3.60
N LEU A 51 -1.14 1.08 -2.73
CA LEU A 51 -1.29 2.29 -1.91
C LEU A 51 -1.38 3.56 -2.76
N ALA A 52 -0.51 3.71 -3.76
CA ALA A 52 -0.53 4.87 -4.66
C ALA A 52 -1.87 4.99 -5.41
N LYS A 53 -2.37 3.89 -5.97
CA LYS A 53 -3.66 3.85 -6.67
C LYS A 53 -4.82 4.19 -5.72
N ALA A 54 -4.81 3.65 -4.50
CA ALA A 54 -5.84 3.95 -3.49
C ALA A 54 -5.84 5.43 -3.07
N ILE A 55 -4.66 6.02 -2.86
CA ILE A 55 -4.50 7.44 -2.51
C ILE A 55 -5.00 8.34 -3.63
N ILE A 56 -4.53 8.12 -4.87
CA ILE A 56 -4.94 8.90 -6.04
C ILE A 56 -6.46 8.84 -6.20
N GLY A 57 -7.05 7.64 -6.24
CA GLY A 57 -8.50 7.48 -6.39
C GLY A 57 -9.29 8.08 -5.22
N THR A 58 -8.71 8.18 -4.02
CA THR A 58 -9.35 8.85 -2.89
C THR A 58 -9.31 10.37 -3.05
N VAL A 59 -8.15 10.93 -3.39
CA VAL A 59 -7.98 12.38 -3.61
C VAL A 59 -8.82 12.88 -4.79
N GLU A 60 -8.87 12.14 -5.90
CA GLU A 60 -9.69 12.49 -7.06
C GLU A 60 -11.19 12.57 -6.74
N ARG A 61 -11.68 11.78 -5.76
CA ARG A 61 -13.08 11.85 -5.31
C ARG A 61 -13.34 13.03 -4.38
N LEU A 62 -12.32 13.52 -3.67
CA LEU A 62 -12.44 14.69 -2.80
C LEU A 62 -12.37 16.01 -3.58
N ALA A 63 -11.71 16.00 -4.74
CA ALA A 63 -11.57 17.17 -5.61
C ALA A 63 -12.79 17.41 -6.52
N ARG A 64 -13.82 16.58 -6.43
CA ARG A 64 -15.10 16.69 -7.17
C ARG A 64 -16.19 17.17 -6.22
#